data_AF-A0A1J5GZE4-F1
#
_entry.id   AF-A0A1J5GZE4-F1
#
_cell.length_a   1.000
_cell.length_b   1.000
_cell.length_c   1.000
_cell.angle_alpha   90.00
_cell.angle_beta   90.00
_cell.angle_gamma   90.00
#
_symmetry.space_group_name_H-M   'P 1'
#
loop_
_entity.id
_entity.type
_entity.pdbx_description
1 polymer ?
#
loop_
_entity_poly.entity_id
_entity_poly.type
_entity_poly.pdbx_seq_one_letter_code
_entity_poly.pdbx_strand_id
1 'polypeptide(L)'
;MPSFPSTIYPIGAYNLHGLVWQTEASSEPEHYKSYALCIDAYQGHLLKIDPQSEGATVLNHYTALQFRDATGLAIAGETVWVTKDNGIYYCDLVDFDLQPFMELPNRIDGIAVSEGGVYVSSSEVGKIFVFGRATRTLLRVMEAPGAGFEALTLVGEDLWVSDRTEETVYRLNAKTGEIMQRGLTPFPNPTGLGFLGEELYVVYASDEKYIRENPNDLDQPFSVADRERNFIHFLKFDQHQSDKLRYTLTNGYKVEMVYLEELSSEEPTSIYNLNWRVAYPTDTDRQKLLAIEPIGIPFEEEIVDGQRVAVFKLGNLKPEEARMFGWKATLEMRSIKYELNENEVEFVPELSPEMQKLYLVDDDGLSMDNPIIQAAAREAVGDETNILRKMRLIRDYVYDKLSYRVTPYIAAPEEVLVRGTGSCGEYVGLLLALTRLNGIACRTVGRYKCPHDEEFMMNVPLHQYYNHVWIEFYIPSVGWLPMESNPDDTGYRPYPTRWFMGLPWYHVEIGKGIFFETIQPQPYSIGELSLNHVRFKILEEI
;
A
#
# COMPACT_ATOMS: atom_id res chain seq x y z
N MET A 1 8.83 -6.42 20.65
CA MET A 1 9.18 -7.53 19.75
C MET A 1 8.11 -8.58 19.91
N PRO A 2 7.59 -9.15 18.81
CA PRO A 2 6.51 -10.13 18.86
C PRO A 2 6.91 -11.40 19.63
N SER A 3 5.92 -12.12 20.14
CA SER A 3 6.12 -13.38 20.88
C SER A 3 6.69 -14.51 19.99
N PHE A 4 6.50 -14.41 18.67
CA PHE A 4 7.02 -15.31 17.63
C PHE A 4 7.84 -14.54 16.59
N PRO A 5 8.53 -15.22 15.64
CA PRO A 5 9.09 -14.54 14.48
C PRO A 5 8.06 -13.61 13.81
N SER A 6 8.50 -12.45 13.33
CA SER A 6 7.59 -11.48 12.68
C SER A 6 6.85 -12.12 11.50
N THR A 7 7.52 -12.99 10.75
CA THR A 7 6.94 -13.72 9.62
C THR A 7 7.06 -15.23 9.87
N ILE A 8 5.98 -15.95 9.58
CA ILE A 8 5.85 -17.40 9.63
C ILE A 8 5.54 -17.86 8.20
N TYR A 9 6.29 -18.82 7.67
CA TYR A 9 6.12 -19.39 6.33
C TYR A 9 5.61 -20.84 6.38
N PRO A 10 4.29 -21.07 6.43
CA PRO A 10 3.75 -22.41 6.68
C PRO A 10 4.14 -23.40 5.57
N ILE A 11 4.81 -24.48 5.95
CA ILE A 11 5.33 -25.47 5.00
C ILE A 11 4.17 -26.32 4.45
N GLY A 12 4.07 -26.40 3.13
CA GLY A 12 3.08 -27.24 2.43
C GLY A 12 1.68 -26.62 2.36
N ALA A 13 1.56 -25.31 2.55
CA ALA A 13 0.33 -24.56 2.36
C ALA A 13 0.29 -23.88 0.97
N TYR A 14 -0.88 -23.92 0.31
CA TYR A 14 -1.05 -23.45 -1.07
C TYR A 14 -1.88 -22.16 -1.18
N ASN A 15 -3.04 -22.10 -0.53
CA ASN A 15 -3.93 -20.94 -0.65
C ASN A 15 -4.56 -20.63 0.71
N LEU A 16 -3.82 -19.90 1.56
CA LEU A 16 -4.20 -19.71 2.95
C LEU A 16 -5.30 -18.65 3.12
N HIS A 17 -6.32 -19.01 3.90
CA HIS A 17 -7.46 -18.19 4.25
C HIS A 17 -7.81 -18.30 5.73
N GLY A 18 -8.23 -17.18 6.32
CA GLY A 18 -8.60 -17.09 7.73
C GLY A 18 -7.44 -17.34 8.69
N LEU A 19 -7.57 -16.85 9.92
CA LEU A 19 -6.56 -17.05 10.96
C LEU A 19 -7.21 -17.06 12.33
N VAL A 20 -7.06 -18.19 13.02
CA VAL A 20 -7.48 -18.33 14.42
C VAL A 20 -6.33 -18.88 15.23
N TRP A 21 -5.98 -18.22 16.32
CA TRP A 21 -4.98 -18.72 17.26
C TRP A 21 -5.63 -19.61 18.32
N GLN A 22 -4.96 -20.71 18.64
CA GLN A 22 -5.37 -21.66 19.69
C GLN A 22 -4.16 -22.00 20.57
N THR A 23 -4.43 -22.53 21.76
CA THR A 23 -3.40 -22.99 22.69
C THR A 23 -3.68 -24.42 23.12
N GLU A 24 -2.63 -25.23 23.25
CA GLU A 24 -2.71 -26.58 23.79
C GLU A 24 -1.68 -26.78 24.91
N ALA A 25 -1.95 -27.74 25.79
CA ALA A 25 -0.98 -28.12 26.82
C ALA A 25 0.29 -28.67 26.17
N SER A 26 1.45 -28.14 26.55
CA SER A 26 2.74 -28.68 26.11
C SER A 26 3.15 -29.90 26.95
N SER A 27 4.21 -30.60 26.51
CA SER A 27 4.85 -31.68 27.28
C SER A 27 5.47 -31.20 28.60
N GLU A 28 5.70 -29.90 28.76
CA GLU A 28 6.19 -29.31 30.00
C GLU A 28 5.02 -28.80 30.86
N PRO A 29 4.96 -29.15 32.16
CA PRO A 29 3.92 -28.65 33.05
C PRO A 29 3.88 -27.11 33.04
N GLU A 30 2.67 -26.55 32.96
CA GLU A 30 2.41 -25.10 32.97
C GLU A 30 2.87 -24.31 31.73
N HIS A 31 3.40 -24.97 30.69
CA HIS A 31 3.64 -24.34 29.40
C HIS A 31 2.53 -24.68 28.41
N TYR A 32 1.91 -23.65 27.83
CA TYR A 32 0.97 -23.78 26.73
C TYR A 32 1.67 -23.44 25.41
N LYS A 33 1.46 -24.27 24.39
CA LYS A 33 1.97 -24.02 23.05
C LYS A 33 0.86 -23.42 22.20
N SER A 34 1.11 -22.22 21.67
CA SER A 34 0.21 -21.58 20.71
C SER A 34 0.44 -22.11 19.30
N TYR A 35 -0.64 -22.22 18.53
CA TYR A 35 -0.60 -22.58 17.11
C TYR A 35 -1.65 -21.80 16.34
N ALA A 36 -1.40 -21.59 15.05
CA ALA A 36 -2.35 -20.97 14.14
C ALA A 36 -3.20 -22.03 13.45
N LEU A 37 -4.48 -21.72 13.23
CA LEU A 37 -5.38 -22.46 12.37
C LEU A 37 -5.72 -21.60 11.15
N CYS A 38 -5.51 -22.17 9.97
CA CYS A 38 -5.83 -21.57 8.68
C CYS A 38 -6.47 -22.63 7.77
N ILE A 39 -7.21 -22.18 6.75
CA ILE A 39 -7.74 -23.05 5.71
C ILE A 39 -6.84 -22.92 4.47
N ASP A 40 -6.43 -24.04 3.90
CA ASP A 40 -5.97 -24.11 2.52
C ASP A 40 -7.18 -24.29 1.61
N ALA A 41 -7.64 -23.22 0.96
CA ALA A 41 -8.87 -23.25 0.17
C ALA A 41 -8.75 -24.12 -1.09
N TYR A 42 -7.53 -24.30 -1.62
CA TYR A 42 -7.30 -25.08 -2.83
C TYR A 42 -7.42 -26.58 -2.55
N GLN A 43 -6.75 -27.07 -1.50
CA GLN A 43 -6.80 -28.48 -1.13
C GLN A 43 -8.03 -28.82 -0.28
N GLY A 44 -8.53 -27.85 0.48
CA GLY A 44 -9.55 -28.00 1.53
C GLY A 44 -8.96 -28.45 2.88
N HIS A 45 -7.67 -28.22 3.13
CA HIS A 45 -7.05 -28.61 4.38
C HIS A 45 -7.31 -27.58 5.48
N LEU A 46 -7.80 -28.00 6.63
CA LEU A 46 -7.73 -27.23 7.87
C LEU A 46 -6.36 -27.48 8.50
N LEU A 47 -5.48 -26.49 8.42
CA LEU A 47 -4.08 -26.60 8.81
C LEU A 47 -3.86 -26.07 10.23
N LYS A 48 -3.26 -26.91 11.08
CA LYS A 48 -2.60 -26.52 12.32
C LYS A 48 -1.15 -26.19 12.04
N ILE A 49 -0.77 -24.93 12.25
CA ILE A 49 0.54 -24.38 11.91
C ILE A 49 1.28 -24.04 13.21
N ASP A 50 2.46 -24.63 13.38
CA ASP A 50 3.37 -24.28 14.46
C ASP A 50 4.18 -23.02 14.09
N PRO A 51 4.00 -21.88 14.80
CA PRO A 51 4.65 -20.62 14.45
C PRO A 51 6.19 -20.66 14.61
N GLN A 52 6.74 -21.62 15.36
CA GLN A 52 8.18 -21.70 15.60
C GLN A 52 8.92 -22.61 14.61
N SER A 53 8.30 -23.75 14.26
CA SER A 53 8.87 -24.70 13.30
C SER A 53 8.35 -24.51 11.87
N GLU A 54 7.32 -23.70 11.70
CA GLU A 54 6.58 -23.48 10.44
C GLU A 54 5.92 -24.76 9.89
N GLY A 55 5.96 -25.86 10.65
CA GLY A 55 5.34 -27.12 10.28
C GLY A 55 3.82 -27.04 10.31
N ALA A 56 3.17 -27.55 9.26
CA ALA A 56 1.72 -27.65 9.17
C ALA A 56 1.25 -29.10 9.32
N THR A 57 0.14 -29.30 10.02
CA THR A 57 -0.57 -30.59 10.16
C THR A 57 -2.01 -30.42 9.72
N VAL A 58 -2.48 -31.29 8.82
CA VAL A 58 -3.90 -31.33 8.43
C VAL A 58 -4.72 -31.89 9.59
N LEU A 59 -5.83 -31.25 9.96
CA LEU A 59 -6.73 -31.72 11.02
C LEU A 59 -7.95 -32.49 10.48
N ASN A 60 -8.48 -32.05 9.33
CA ASN A 60 -9.71 -32.56 8.74
C ASN A 60 -9.46 -33.69 7.70
N HIS A 61 -8.69 -34.72 8.08
CA HIS A 61 -8.19 -35.75 7.16
C HIS A 61 -9.27 -36.44 6.31
N TYR A 62 -10.47 -36.64 6.88
CA TYR A 62 -11.56 -37.36 6.23
C TYR A 62 -12.60 -36.44 5.58
N THR A 63 -12.54 -35.13 5.87
CA THR A 63 -13.53 -34.14 5.42
C THR A 63 -12.91 -32.99 4.63
N ALA A 64 -11.62 -33.07 4.28
CA ALA A 64 -10.88 -32.05 3.54
C ALA A 64 -11.63 -31.51 2.31
N LEU A 65 -12.23 -32.38 1.50
CA LEU A 65 -12.97 -31.97 0.30
C LEU A 65 -14.17 -31.05 0.60
N GLN A 66 -14.74 -31.12 1.81
CA GLN A 66 -15.84 -30.24 2.21
C GLN A 66 -15.39 -28.79 2.40
N PHE A 67 -14.13 -28.57 2.80
CA PHE A 67 -13.52 -27.27 3.05
C PHE A 67 -12.89 -26.62 1.81
N ARG A 68 -12.90 -27.27 0.66
CA ARG A 68 -12.46 -26.64 -0.59
C ARG A 68 -13.27 -25.39 -0.87
N ASP A 69 -12.59 -24.35 -1.37
CA ASP A 69 -13.16 -23.04 -1.67
C ASP A 69 -13.67 -22.28 -0.43
N ALA A 70 -13.39 -22.77 0.78
CA ALA A 70 -13.73 -22.04 2.00
C ALA A 70 -12.76 -20.87 2.21
N THR A 71 -13.31 -19.69 2.46
CA THR A 71 -12.56 -18.42 2.46
C THR A 71 -12.54 -17.72 3.82
N GLY A 72 -13.44 -18.09 4.73
CA GLY A 72 -13.48 -17.57 6.10
C GLY A 72 -13.40 -18.68 7.12
N LEU A 73 -12.77 -18.37 8.26
CA LEU A 73 -12.60 -19.27 9.40
C LEU A 73 -12.82 -18.50 10.70
N ALA A 74 -13.70 -19.02 11.55
CA ALA A 74 -13.86 -18.55 12.93
C ALA A 74 -14.07 -19.73 13.87
N ILE A 75 -13.69 -19.56 15.15
CA ILE A 75 -13.94 -20.56 16.19
C ILE A 75 -14.67 -19.87 17.34
N ALA A 76 -15.77 -20.46 17.80
CA ALA A 76 -16.56 -19.95 18.92
C ALA A 76 -16.90 -21.10 19.88
N GLY A 77 -16.10 -21.23 20.94
CA GLY A 77 -16.12 -22.39 21.83
C GLY A 77 -15.55 -23.62 21.11
N GLU A 78 -16.30 -24.72 21.10
CA GLU A 78 -15.90 -25.97 20.43
C GLU A 78 -16.40 -26.08 18.97
N THR A 79 -16.93 -24.99 18.42
CA THR A 79 -17.50 -24.96 17.07
C THR A 79 -16.60 -24.18 16.11
N VAL A 80 -16.23 -24.83 15.01
CA VAL A 80 -15.59 -24.21 13.85
C VAL A 80 -16.66 -23.70 12.90
N TRP A 81 -16.49 -22.49 12.39
CA TRP A 81 -17.37 -21.85 11.42
C TRP A 81 -16.58 -21.50 10.17
N VAL A 82 -17.17 -21.78 9.02
CA VAL A 82 -16.57 -21.48 7.73
C VAL A 82 -17.57 -20.85 6.77
N THR A 83 -17.07 -19.99 5.89
CA THR A 83 -17.79 -19.48 4.73
C THR A 83 -17.22 -20.11 3.48
N LYS A 84 -18.11 -20.50 2.57
CA LYS A 84 -17.77 -21.08 1.29
C LYS A 84 -18.84 -20.69 0.28
N ASP A 85 -18.42 -20.15 -0.87
CA ASP A 85 -19.32 -19.62 -1.89
C ASP A 85 -20.32 -18.62 -1.28
N ASN A 86 -21.61 -18.97 -1.23
CA ASN A 86 -22.68 -18.19 -0.60
C ASN A 86 -23.20 -18.83 0.71
N GLY A 87 -22.55 -19.89 1.19
CA GLY A 87 -22.98 -20.71 2.32
C GLY A 87 -22.15 -20.50 3.58
N ILE A 88 -22.84 -20.50 4.72
CA ILE A 88 -22.27 -20.53 6.07
C ILE A 88 -22.40 -21.95 6.59
N TYR A 89 -21.29 -22.53 7.04
CA TYR A 89 -21.23 -23.88 7.58
C TYR A 89 -20.57 -23.89 8.96
N TYR A 90 -20.82 -24.94 9.72
CA TYR A 90 -20.17 -25.18 11.01
C TYR A 90 -19.94 -26.66 11.27
N CYS A 91 -18.94 -26.98 12.08
CA CYS A 91 -18.66 -28.33 12.56
C CYS A 91 -18.05 -28.27 13.97
N ASP A 92 -17.88 -29.43 14.61
CA ASP A 92 -17.10 -29.52 15.85
C ASP A 92 -15.59 -29.66 15.56
N LEU A 93 -14.78 -29.53 16.62
CA LEU A 93 -13.31 -29.65 16.56
C LEU A 93 -12.80 -31.11 16.53
N VAL A 94 -13.70 -32.10 16.43
CA VAL A 94 -13.38 -33.53 16.54
C VAL A 94 -13.48 -34.23 15.19
N ASP A 95 -14.64 -34.17 14.53
CA ASP A 95 -14.87 -34.85 13.25
C ASP A 95 -14.72 -33.96 12.02
N PHE A 96 -14.84 -32.63 12.21
CA PHE A 96 -14.82 -31.64 11.15
C PHE A 96 -15.84 -31.92 10.02
N ASP A 97 -17.02 -32.47 10.32
CA ASP A 97 -18.08 -32.71 9.34
C ASP A 97 -18.99 -31.47 9.19
N LEU A 98 -18.87 -30.75 8.07
CA LEU A 98 -19.55 -29.47 7.85
C LEU A 98 -21.07 -29.64 7.73
N GLN A 99 -21.78 -28.95 8.62
CA GLN A 99 -23.23 -28.82 8.60
C GLN A 99 -23.65 -27.43 8.12
N PRO A 100 -24.71 -27.31 7.29
CA PRO A 100 -25.18 -26.03 6.81
C PRO A 100 -25.85 -25.21 7.92
N PHE A 101 -25.46 -23.95 8.05
CA PHE A 101 -26.13 -22.96 8.89
C PHE A 101 -27.18 -22.17 8.10
N MET A 102 -26.76 -21.58 6.98
CA MET A 102 -27.56 -20.69 6.13
C MET A 102 -26.88 -20.50 4.77
N GLU A 103 -27.66 -20.24 3.74
CA GLU A 103 -27.19 -19.75 2.43
C GLU A 103 -27.72 -18.34 2.18
N LEU A 104 -26.89 -17.51 1.57
CA LEU A 104 -27.23 -16.14 1.16
C LEU A 104 -27.42 -16.06 -0.37
N PRO A 105 -28.09 -15.02 -0.88
CA PRO A 105 -28.24 -14.82 -2.33
C PRO A 105 -26.93 -14.49 -3.06
N ASN A 106 -25.95 -13.89 -2.37
CA ASN A 106 -24.68 -13.44 -2.92
C ASN A 106 -23.51 -14.20 -2.28
N ARG A 107 -22.37 -14.18 -2.96
CA ARG A 107 -21.12 -14.75 -2.44
C ARG A 107 -20.72 -14.05 -1.14
N ILE A 108 -20.21 -14.82 -0.19
CA ILE A 108 -19.69 -14.32 1.08
C ILE A 108 -18.22 -14.70 1.22
N ASP A 109 -17.47 -13.86 1.94
CA ASP A 109 -16.02 -13.91 1.97
C ASP A 109 -15.51 -14.37 3.35
N GLY A 110 -15.56 -13.48 4.34
CA GLY A 110 -15.07 -13.71 5.70
C GLY A 110 -16.18 -13.98 6.70
N ILE A 111 -15.79 -14.48 7.87
CA ILE A 111 -16.70 -14.78 8.98
C ILE A 111 -16.08 -14.42 10.32
N ALA A 112 -16.88 -13.83 11.21
CA ALA A 112 -16.55 -13.70 12.62
C ALA A 112 -17.77 -14.09 13.47
N VAL A 113 -17.55 -14.68 14.63
CA VAL A 113 -18.64 -15.22 15.45
C VAL A 113 -18.51 -14.74 16.89
N SER A 114 -19.61 -14.22 17.43
CA SER A 114 -19.78 -13.86 18.84
C SER A 114 -20.72 -14.85 19.55
N GLU A 115 -20.99 -14.63 20.83
CA GLU A 115 -22.03 -15.39 21.54
C GLU A 115 -23.41 -15.24 20.88
N GLY A 116 -23.77 -14.01 20.46
CA GLY A 116 -25.10 -13.68 19.96
C GLY A 116 -25.26 -13.64 18.44
N GLY A 117 -24.17 -13.47 17.69
CA GLY A 117 -24.24 -13.16 16.26
C GLY A 117 -23.12 -13.76 15.41
N VAL A 118 -23.46 -14.05 14.15
CA VAL A 118 -22.58 -14.50 13.06
C VAL A 118 -22.46 -13.35 12.06
N TYR A 119 -21.25 -12.83 11.91
CA TYR A 119 -20.89 -11.74 11.00
C TYR A 119 -20.32 -12.35 9.73
N VAL A 120 -20.81 -11.96 8.56
CA VAL A 120 -20.27 -12.39 7.27
C VAL A 120 -20.16 -11.21 6.32
N SER A 121 -19.02 -11.10 5.63
CA SER A 121 -18.77 -10.08 4.62
C SER A 121 -19.16 -10.58 3.23
N SER A 122 -19.51 -9.65 2.34
CA SER A 122 -19.71 -9.90 0.93
C SER A 122 -19.16 -8.73 0.12
N SER A 123 -18.02 -8.96 -0.53
CA SER A 123 -17.39 -8.03 -1.47
C SER A 123 -18.26 -7.76 -2.69
N GLU A 124 -19.08 -8.74 -3.10
CA GLU A 124 -19.99 -8.64 -4.26
C GLU A 124 -21.03 -7.52 -4.08
N VAL A 125 -21.54 -7.33 -2.86
CA VAL A 125 -22.53 -6.27 -2.55
C VAL A 125 -21.99 -5.17 -1.64
N GLY A 126 -20.73 -5.26 -1.21
CA GLY A 126 -20.08 -4.29 -0.33
C GLY A 126 -20.75 -4.18 1.05
N LYS A 127 -21.14 -5.31 1.65
CA LYS A 127 -21.84 -5.33 2.95
C LYS A 127 -21.26 -6.36 3.91
N ILE A 128 -21.44 -6.09 5.21
CA ILE A 128 -21.30 -7.06 6.29
C ILE A 128 -22.68 -7.34 6.88
N PHE A 129 -23.11 -8.60 6.85
CA PHE A 129 -24.37 -9.06 7.42
C PHE A 129 -24.16 -9.66 8.81
N VAL A 130 -25.05 -9.35 9.74
CA VAL A 130 -25.03 -9.92 11.09
C VAL A 130 -26.31 -10.71 11.32
N PHE A 131 -26.17 -12.03 11.49
CA PHE A 131 -27.29 -12.93 11.77
C PHE A 131 -27.29 -13.37 13.23
N GLY A 132 -28.46 -13.60 13.81
CA GLY A 132 -28.59 -14.16 15.15
C GLY A 132 -28.12 -15.60 15.17
N ARG A 133 -27.14 -15.94 16.02
CA ARG A 133 -26.56 -17.29 16.07
C ARG A 133 -27.61 -18.37 16.38
N ALA A 134 -28.53 -18.06 17.29
CA ALA A 134 -29.62 -18.98 17.67
C ALA A 134 -30.85 -18.86 16.76
N THR A 135 -31.20 -17.65 16.33
CA THR A 135 -32.47 -17.37 15.63
C THR A 135 -32.36 -17.52 14.11
N ARG A 136 -31.14 -17.47 13.55
CA ARG A 136 -30.88 -17.41 12.10
C ARG A 136 -31.62 -16.25 11.40
N THR A 137 -31.91 -15.18 12.14
CA THR A 137 -32.55 -13.97 11.60
C THR A 137 -31.52 -12.89 11.33
N LEU A 138 -31.70 -12.12 10.26
CA LEU A 138 -30.89 -10.93 10.00
C LEU A 138 -31.11 -9.91 11.13
N LEU A 139 -30.04 -9.57 11.84
CA LEU A 139 -30.05 -8.57 12.93
C LEU A 139 -29.63 -7.20 12.43
N ARG A 140 -28.57 -7.13 11.60
CA ARG A 140 -27.99 -5.87 11.09
C ARG A 140 -27.35 -6.08 9.73
N VAL A 141 -27.26 -4.98 8.98
CA VAL A 141 -26.46 -4.83 7.77
C VAL A 141 -25.56 -3.62 7.97
N MET A 142 -24.27 -3.78 7.73
CA MET A 142 -23.25 -2.75 7.82
C MET A 142 -22.60 -2.56 6.45
N GLU A 143 -22.07 -1.38 6.18
CA GLU A 143 -21.23 -1.15 5.00
C GLU A 143 -19.90 -1.89 5.16
N ALA A 144 -19.44 -2.53 4.09
CA ALA A 144 -18.06 -2.99 3.98
C ALA A 144 -17.11 -1.77 4.09
N PRO A 145 -16.06 -1.82 4.93
CA PRO A 145 -15.10 -0.72 5.01
C PRO A 145 -14.24 -0.54 3.75
N GLY A 146 -14.11 -1.58 2.92
CA GLY A 146 -13.31 -1.56 1.70
C GLY A 146 -14.08 -2.06 0.46
N ALA A 147 -13.36 -2.25 -0.64
CA ALA A 147 -13.91 -2.61 -1.94
C ALA A 147 -13.53 -4.05 -2.38
N GLY A 148 -12.78 -4.77 -1.56
CA GLY A 148 -12.19 -6.06 -1.89
C GLY A 148 -12.75 -7.22 -1.10
N PHE A 149 -12.06 -8.35 -1.20
CA PHE A 149 -12.29 -9.51 -0.35
C PHE A 149 -11.99 -9.14 1.11
N GLU A 150 -12.91 -9.45 2.03
CA GLU A 150 -12.79 -9.10 3.45
C GLU A 150 -12.70 -10.34 4.32
N ALA A 151 -11.60 -10.49 5.07
CA ALA A 151 -11.53 -11.43 6.18
C ALA A 151 -11.89 -10.72 7.49
N LEU A 152 -12.56 -11.43 8.40
CA LEU A 152 -13.12 -10.87 9.63
C LEU A 152 -12.54 -11.57 10.87
N THR A 153 -12.34 -10.82 11.95
CA THR A 153 -12.14 -11.39 13.29
C THR A 153 -12.75 -10.46 14.34
N LEU A 154 -13.16 -11.01 15.49
CA LEU A 154 -13.83 -10.25 16.55
C LEU A 154 -12.99 -10.30 17.83
N VAL A 155 -12.72 -9.13 18.41
CA VAL A 155 -12.05 -8.98 19.70
C VAL A 155 -12.87 -8.05 20.58
N GLY A 156 -13.54 -8.61 21.59
CA GLY A 156 -14.44 -7.84 22.46
C GLY A 156 -15.58 -7.18 21.67
N GLU A 157 -15.65 -5.84 21.68
CA GLU A 157 -16.63 -5.06 20.92
C GLU A 157 -16.11 -4.57 19.56
N ASP A 158 -14.89 -4.95 19.18
CA ASP A 158 -14.24 -4.53 17.94
C ASP A 158 -14.31 -5.62 16.88
N LEU A 159 -14.81 -5.25 15.70
CA LEU A 159 -14.73 -6.06 14.49
C LEU A 159 -13.50 -5.60 13.70
N TRP A 160 -12.57 -6.51 13.47
CA TRP A 160 -11.38 -6.28 12.68
C TRP A 160 -11.57 -6.89 11.30
N VAL A 161 -11.20 -6.13 10.27
CA VAL A 161 -11.39 -6.51 8.87
C VAL A 161 -10.11 -6.28 8.11
N SER A 162 -9.59 -7.30 7.42
CA SER A 162 -8.55 -7.11 6.41
C SER A 162 -9.17 -7.12 5.03
N ASP A 163 -8.97 -6.06 4.25
CA ASP A 163 -9.43 -5.97 2.87
C ASP A 163 -8.26 -6.22 1.90
N ARG A 164 -8.48 -7.13 0.96
CA ARG A 164 -7.47 -7.56 -0.02
C ARG A 164 -7.13 -6.49 -1.06
N THR A 165 -8.13 -5.77 -1.57
CA THR A 165 -7.95 -4.80 -2.65
C THR A 165 -7.40 -3.48 -2.10
N GLU A 166 -7.90 -3.07 -0.94
CA GLU A 166 -7.46 -1.89 -0.22
C GLU A 166 -6.15 -2.11 0.53
N GLU A 167 -5.62 -3.34 0.63
CA GLU A 167 -4.38 -3.63 1.37
C GLU A 167 -4.37 -2.95 2.75
N THR A 168 -5.51 -3.01 3.43
CA THR A 168 -5.80 -2.22 4.63
C THR A 168 -6.49 -3.10 5.67
N VAL A 169 -6.04 -2.96 6.91
CA VAL A 169 -6.76 -3.46 8.08
C VAL A 169 -7.57 -2.33 8.70
N TYR A 170 -8.84 -2.63 8.97
CA TYR A 170 -9.82 -1.75 9.58
C TYR A 170 -10.19 -2.28 10.97
N ARG A 171 -10.30 -1.37 11.94
CA ARG A 171 -10.94 -1.63 13.22
C ARG A 171 -12.27 -0.90 13.24
N LEU A 172 -13.36 -1.64 13.38
CA LEU A 172 -14.72 -1.11 13.40
C LEU A 172 -15.39 -1.41 14.74
N ASN A 173 -16.35 -0.57 15.12
CA ASN A 173 -17.28 -0.92 16.19
C ASN A 173 -18.21 -2.06 15.70
N ALA A 174 -18.22 -3.21 16.37
CA ALA A 174 -18.96 -4.39 15.93
C ALA A 174 -20.50 -4.23 15.98
N LYS A 175 -21.02 -3.19 16.65
CA LYS A 175 -22.46 -2.90 16.72
C LYS A 175 -22.89 -1.90 15.64
N THR A 176 -22.11 -0.84 15.41
CA THR A 176 -22.49 0.27 14.52
C THR A 176 -21.89 0.19 13.12
N GLY A 177 -20.74 -0.46 12.96
CA GLY A 177 -19.95 -0.43 11.72
C GLY A 177 -19.16 0.86 11.50
N GLU A 178 -19.09 1.71 12.52
CA GLU A 178 -18.23 2.90 12.49
C GLU A 178 -16.76 2.47 12.43
N ILE A 179 -16.03 2.99 11.44
CA ILE A 179 -14.59 2.75 11.29
C ILE A 179 -13.85 3.63 12.31
N MET A 180 -13.17 2.99 13.25
CA MET A 180 -12.42 3.65 14.32
C MET A 180 -10.96 3.89 13.94
N GLN A 181 -10.39 3.01 13.11
CA GLN A 181 -8.99 3.08 12.69
C GLN A 181 -8.76 2.29 11.39
N ARG A 182 -7.82 2.75 10.58
CA ARG A 182 -7.33 2.16 9.33
C ARG A 182 -5.81 2.09 9.38
N GLY A 183 -5.22 1.01 8.88
CA GLY A 183 -3.77 0.90 8.72
C GLY A 183 -3.42 0.02 7.52
N LEU A 184 -2.46 0.47 6.72
CA LEU A 184 -2.02 -0.26 5.53
C LEU A 184 -1.28 -1.54 5.92
N THR A 185 -1.51 -2.61 5.18
CA THR A 185 -0.68 -3.82 5.30
C THR A 185 0.69 -3.56 4.68
N PRO A 186 1.78 -4.14 5.23
CA PRO A 186 3.11 -4.05 4.61
C PRO A 186 3.23 -4.81 3.28
N PHE A 187 2.29 -5.71 3.02
CA PHE A 187 2.27 -6.65 1.89
C PHE A 187 0.93 -6.64 1.16
N PRO A 188 0.93 -6.96 -0.14
CA PRO A 188 -0.29 -7.12 -0.90
C PRO A 188 -0.99 -8.45 -0.58
N ASN A 189 -2.26 -8.55 -0.97
CA ASN A 189 -3.08 -9.77 -0.87
C ASN A 189 -3.33 -10.32 0.56
N PRO A 190 -3.78 -9.52 1.54
CA PRO A 190 -4.23 -10.08 2.81
C PRO A 190 -5.51 -10.93 2.63
N THR A 191 -5.55 -12.12 3.24
CA THR A 191 -6.65 -13.11 3.12
C THR A 191 -7.17 -13.63 4.46
N GLY A 192 -6.59 -13.19 5.57
CA GLY A 192 -6.95 -13.60 6.92
C GLY A 192 -6.31 -12.69 7.96
N LEU A 193 -6.91 -12.60 9.14
CA LEU A 193 -6.32 -11.90 10.27
C LEU A 193 -6.80 -12.51 11.59
N GLY A 194 -5.97 -12.43 12.62
CA GLY A 194 -6.27 -13.02 13.93
C GLY A 194 -5.31 -12.55 15.00
N PHE A 195 -5.76 -12.63 16.26
CA PHE A 195 -5.02 -12.15 17.42
C PHE A 195 -4.43 -13.29 18.24
N LEU A 196 -3.15 -13.18 18.56
CA LEU A 196 -2.49 -13.97 19.57
C LEU A 196 -2.29 -13.08 20.81
N GLY A 197 -3.18 -13.21 21.79
CA GLY A 197 -3.24 -12.23 22.88
C GLY A 197 -3.61 -10.85 22.32
N GLU A 198 -2.70 -9.88 22.45
CA GLU A 198 -2.84 -8.53 21.88
C GLU A 198 -2.14 -8.36 20.52
N GLU A 199 -1.40 -9.38 20.06
CA GLU A 199 -0.61 -9.31 18.84
C GLU A 199 -1.46 -9.65 17.62
N LEU A 200 -1.56 -8.71 16.68
CA LEU A 200 -2.29 -8.89 15.43
C LEU A 200 -1.38 -9.54 14.37
N TYR A 201 -1.87 -10.62 13.77
CA TYR A 201 -1.24 -11.28 12.64
C TYR A 201 -2.17 -11.27 11.43
N VAL A 202 -1.59 -11.18 10.24
CA VAL A 202 -2.30 -11.16 8.95
C VAL A 202 -1.74 -12.25 8.05
N VAL A 203 -2.62 -12.98 7.38
CA VAL A 203 -2.30 -13.99 6.36
C VAL A 203 -2.23 -13.31 5.02
N TYR A 204 -1.18 -13.59 4.26
CA TYR A 204 -1.00 -13.13 2.90
C TYR A 204 -0.91 -14.35 1.99
N ALA A 205 -1.70 -14.35 0.91
CA ALA A 205 -1.75 -15.44 -0.05
C ALA A 205 -1.82 -14.89 -1.47
N SER A 206 -0.83 -15.23 -2.30
CA SER A 206 -0.73 -14.81 -3.70
C SER A 206 0.00 -15.85 -4.54
N ASP A 207 -0.01 -15.66 -5.85
CA ASP A 207 0.79 -16.46 -6.78
C ASP A 207 2.01 -15.67 -7.25
N GLU A 208 3.12 -16.35 -7.46
CA GLU A 208 4.35 -15.81 -8.02
C GLU A 208 4.69 -16.53 -9.33
N LYS A 209 4.95 -15.74 -10.38
CA LYS A 209 5.41 -16.26 -11.66
C LYS A 209 6.90 -16.57 -11.59
N TYR A 210 7.26 -17.80 -11.96
CA TYR A 210 8.65 -18.22 -12.07
C TYR A 210 8.90 -18.99 -13.37
N ILE A 211 10.17 -19.08 -13.74
CA ILE A 211 10.60 -19.93 -14.86
C ILE A 211 10.81 -21.34 -14.34
N ARG A 212 10.01 -22.29 -14.82
CA ARG A 212 10.19 -23.71 -14.55
C ARG A 212 10.86 -24.42 -15.71
N GLU A 213 11.62 -25.45 -15.39
CA GLU A 213 12.03 -26.45 -16.37
C GLU A 213 10.84 -27.36 -16.70
N ASN A 214 10.59 -27.57 -17.99
CA ASN A 214 9.60 -28.51 -18.50
C ASN A 214 10.32 -29.72 -19.12
N PRO A 215 10.54 -30.81 -18.37
CA PRO A 215 11.26 -31.97 -18.88
C PRO A 215 10.50 -32.72 -19.99
N ASN A 216 9.22 -32.39 -20.22
CA ASN A 216 8.38 -33.01 -21.24
C ASN A 216 8.36 -32.24 -22.56
N ASP A 217 8.93 -31.03 -22.60
CA ASP A 217 9.06 -30.23 -23.82
C ASP A 217 10.53 -30.06 -24.16
N LEU A 218 11.03 -30.94 -25.03
CA LEU A 218 12.43 -30.95 -25.43
C LEU A 218 12.79 -29.78 -26.35
N ASP A 219 11.81 -29.13 -26.97
CA ASP A 219 12.01 -27.99 -27.88
C ASP A 219 11.93 -26.65 -27.12
N GLN A 220 11.09 -26.57 -26.09
CA GLN A 220 10.99 -25.44 -25.16
C GLN A 220 11.12 -25.91 -23.70
N PRO A 221 12.35 -26.19 -23.24
CA PRO A 221 12.60 -26.76 -21.91
C PRO A 221 12.31 -25.78 -20.76
N PHE A 222 11.99 -24.52 -21.06
CA PHE A 222 11.62 -23.52 -20.08
C PHE A 222 10.21 -23.01 -20.36
N SER A 223 9.40 -22.91 -19.30
CA SER A 223 8.06 -22.33 -19.36
C SER A 223 7.82 -21.44 -18.15
N VAL A 224 6.92 -20.47 -18.29
CA VAL A 224 6.42 -19.70 -17.14
C VAL A 224 5.41 -20.58 -16.40
N ALA A 225 5.55 -20.67 -15.09
CA ALA A 225 4.59 -21.30 -14.20
C ALA A 225 4.34 -20.41 -12.98
N ASP A 226 3.27 -20.70 -12.27
CA ASP A 226 2.92 -20.05 -11.02
C ASP A 226 3.34 -20.96 -9.86
N ARG A 227 3.90 -20.38 -8.79
CA ARG A 227 4.11 -21.00 -7.49
C ARG A 227 3.39 -20.19 -6.44
N GLU A 228 2.92 -20.87 -5.41
CA GLU A 228 2.17 -20.23 -4.34
C GLU A 228 3.10 -19.51 -3.37
N ARG A 229 2.69 -18.32 -2.94
CA ARG A 229 3.36 -17.52 -1.92
C ARG A 229 2.39 -17.24 -0.79
N ASN A 230 2.63 -17.92 0.34
CA ASN A 230 1.80 -17.80 1.53
C ASN A 230 2.67 -17.55 2.76
N PHE A 231 2.26 -16.62 3.60
CA PHE A 231 2.90 -16.38 4.89
C PHE A 231 1.94 -15.68 5.85
N ILE A 232 2.25 -15.77 7.14
CA ILE A 232 1.56 -15.07 8.20
C ILE A 232 2.54 -14.05 8.75
N HIS A 233 2.15 -12.79 8.86
CA HIS A 233 3.04 -11.74 9.35
C HIS A 233 2.38 -10.90 10.44
N PHE A 234 3.18 -10.57 11.46
CA PHE A 234 2.81 -9.66 12.54
C PHE A 234 2.54 -8.26 11.98
N LEU A 235 1.36 -7.72 12.23
CA LEU A 235 1.01 -6.35 11.83
C LEU A 235 1.15 -5.42 13.03
N LYS A 236 2.18 -4.59 13.01
CA LYS A 236 2.26 -3.43 13.91
C LYS A 236 1.14 -2.46 13.53
N PHE A 237 0.43 -1.91 14.53
CA PHE A 237 -0.78 -1.12 14.29
C PHE A 237 -0.92 0.02 15.30
N ASP A 238 -0.01 0.97 15.23
CA ASP A 238 0.13 2.02 16.24
C ASP A 238 -0.62 3.29 15.82
N GLN A 239 -1.50 3.79 16.70
CA GLN A 239 -2.16 5.07 16.49
C GLN A 239 -1.29 6.21 17.03
N HIS A 240 -1.12 7.23 16.21
CA HIS A 240 -0.39 8.44 16.52
C HIS A 240 -1.27 9.67 16.32
N GLN A 241 -0.86 10.77 16.95
CA GLN A 241 -1.44 12.08 16.74
C GLN A 241 -0.31 13.11 16.63
N SER A 242 -0.32 13.87 15.55
CA SER A 242 0.55 15.02 15.32
C SER A 242 -0.33 16.25 15.13
N ASP A 243 -0.28 17.19 16.07
CA ASP A 243 -1.19 18.33 16.17
C ASP A 243 -2.68 17.92 16.08
N LYS A 244 -3.32 18.20 14.93
CA LYS A 244 -4.73 17.86 14.65
C LYS A 244 -4.90 16.58 13.84
N LEU A 245 -3.82 16.02 13.28
CA LEU A 245 -3.88 14.84 12.43
C LEU A 245 -3.68 13.59 13.28
N ARG A 246 -4.68 12.71 13.24
CA ARG A 246 -4.52 11.33 13.71
C ARG A 246 -4.10 10.47 12.53
N TYR A 247 -3.24 9.51 12.79
CA TYR A 247 -2.80 8.57 11.76
C TYR A 247 -2.37 7.26 12.39
N THR A 248 -2.42 6.20 11.60
CA THR A 248 -1.86 4.89 11.97
C THR A 248 -0.53 4.71 11.28
N LEU A 249 0.48 4.31 12.04
CA LEU A 249 1.72 3.75 11.51
C LEU A 249 1.65 2.23 11.63
N THR A 250 1.91 1.54 10.53
CA THR A 250 2.06 0.09 10.53
C THR A 250 3.53 -0.30 10.34
N ASN A 251 3.81 -1.56 9.97
CA ASN A 251 5.18 -2.04 9.82
C ASN A 251 6.01 -1.11 8.92
N GLY A 252 7.30 -1.06 9.22
CA GLY A 252 8.25 -0.31 8.43
C GLY A 252 9.61 -0.97 8.46
N TYR A 253 10.52 -0.39 7.70
CA TYR A 253 11.82 -0.99 7.44
C TYR A 253 12.90 0.07 7.45
N LYS A 254 14.08 -0.34 7.91
CA LYS A 254 15.31 0.41 7.67
C LYS A 254 15.82 0.03 6.28
N VAL A 255 15.99 1.01 5.41
CA VAL A 255 16.37 0.81 4.01
C VAL A 255 17.58 1.66 3.67
N GLU A 256 18.56 1.04 3.00
CA GLU A 256 19.64 1.73 2.32
C GLU A 256 19.19 2.05 0.89
N MET A 257 19.26 3.32 0.51
CA MET A 257 19.03 3.79 -0.86
C MET A 257 20.31 4.42 -1.39
N VAL A 258 20.76 3.97 -2.55
CA VAL A 258 21.83 4.59 -3.33
C VAL A 258 21.19 5.36 -4.47
N TYR A 259 21.57 6.63 -4.60
CA TYR A 259 21.37 7.45 -5.79
C TYR A 259 22.73 7.82 -6.37
N LEU A 260 23.02 7.44 -7.60
CA LEU A 260 24.30 7.72 -8.25
C LEU A 260 24.07 8.20 -9.68
N GLU A 261 24.68 9.33 -10.03
CA GLU A 261 24.79 9.80 -11.41
C GLU A 261 26.09 9.31 -12.04
N GLU A 262 26.01 8.80 -13.26
CA GLU A 262 27.14 8.49 -14.13
C GLU A 262 27.08 9.41 -15.36
N LEU A 263 28.11 10.22 -15.58
CA LEU A 263 28.19 11.04 -16.79
C LEU A 263 28.30 10.13 -18.01
N SER A 264 27.33 10.23 -18.91
CA SER A 264 27.17 9.35 -20.07
C SER A 264 26.37 10.05 -21.18
N SER A 265 26.92 11.18 -21.63
CA SER A 265 26.31 11.98 -22.70
C SER A 265 26.53 11.34 -24.06
N GLU A 266 25.47 11.22 -24.87
CA GLU A 266 25.58 10.75 -26.27
C GLU A 266 26.37 11.73 -27.14
N GLU A 267 26.19 13.03 -26.92
CA GLU A 267 26.90 14.11 -27.62
C GLU A 267 27.72 14.98 -26.63
N PRO A 268 28.86 14.47 -26.12
CA PRO A 268 29.56 15.13 -25.03
C PRO A 268 30.16 16.48 -25.45
N THR A 269 29.79 17.54 -24.73
CA THR A 269 30.28 18.90 -24.93
C THR A 269 31.05 19.41 -23.71
N SER A 270 31.83 20.48 -23.89
CA SER A 270 32.50 21.13 -22.74
C SER A 270 31.49 21.95 -21.94
N ILE A 271 31.46 21.73 -20.63
CA ILE A 271 30.61 22.49 -19.71
C ILE A 271 31.51 23.19 -18.70
N TYR A 272 31.30 24.48 -18.50
CA TYR A 272 32.12 25.28 -17.59
C TYR A 272 31.36 25.58 -16.30
N ASN A 273 32.05 25.44 -15.16
CA ASN A 273 31.53 25.70 -13.82
C ASN A 273 30.23 24.94 -13.49
N LEU A 274 30.16 23.66 -13.86
CA LEU A 274 29.04 22.78 -13.58
C LEU A 274 28.94 22.53 -12.07
N ASN A 275 27.79 22.90 -11.49
CA ASN A 275 27.36 22.50 -10.17
C ASN A 275 26.09 21.67 -10.30
N TRP A 276 26.08 20.51 -9.64
CA TRP A 276 24.93 19.60 -9.64
C TRP A 276 24.40 19.48 -8.22
N ARG A 277 23.10 19.67 -8.06
CA ARG A 277 22.42 19.58 -6.78
C ARG A 277 21.49 18.39 -6.78
N VAL A 278 21.53 17.58 -5.72
CA VAL A 278 20.64 16.43 -5.53
C VAL A 278 20.03 16.52 -4.13
N ALA A 279 18.71 16.60 -4.03
CA ALA A 279 17.97 16.73 -2.78
C ALA A 279 18.11 15.47 -1.91
N TYR A 280 18.08 15.66 -0.59
CA TYR A 280 18.06 14.55 0.37
C TYR A 280 16.65 13.98 0.52
N PRO A 281 16.54 12.71 0.94
CA PRO A 281 15.29 12.18 1.47
C PRO A 281 14.78 13.07 2.61
N THR A 282 13.50 13.41 2.57
CA THR A 282 12.86 14.35 3.50
C THR A 282 12.38 13.62 4.75
N ASP A 283 12.59 14.21 5.94
CA ASP A 283 11.99 13.72 7.18
C ASP A 283 10.49 14.01 7.21
N THR A 284 9.67 13.01 7.53
CA THR A 284 8.21 13.09 7.65
C THR A 284 7.73 12.34 8.89
N ASP A 285 6.41 12.23 9.09
CA ASP A 285 5.83 11.45 10.18
C ASP A 285 6.08 9.94 10.04
N ARG A 286 6.44 9.47 8.84
CA ARG A 286 6.67 8.05 8.52
C ARG A 286 8.08 7.74 8.02
N GLN A 287 8.87 8.76 7.68
CA GLN A 287 10.21 8.61 7.10
C GLN A 287 11.24 9.43 7.90
N LYS A 288 12.39 8.82 8.22
CA LYS A 288 13.53 9.51 8.85
C LYS A 288 14.84 9.20 8.15
N LEU A 289 15.61 10.24 7.82
CA LEU A 289 16.98 10.12 7.32
C LEU A 289 17.96 9.92 8.48
N LEU A 290 18.51 8.72 8.62
CA LEU A 290 19.43 8.36 9.69
C LEU A 290 20.88 8.71 9.38
N ALA A 291 21.29 8.48 8.13
CA ALA A 291 22.66 8.72 7.68
C ALA A 291 22.68 9.02 6.18
N ILE A 292 23.64 9.84 5.75
CA ILE A 292 23.91 10.12 4.34
C ILE A 292 25.42 10.18 4.09
N GLU A 293 25.88 9.50 3.05
CA GLU A 293 27.29 9.37 2.71
C GLU A 293 27.50 9.63 1.21
N PRO A 294 28.59 10.31 0.79
CA PRO A 294 28.91 10.48 -0.63
C PRO A 294 29.29 9.16 -1.29
N ILE A 295 28.88 8.97 -2.53
CA ILE A 295 29.39 7.93 -3.43
C ILE A 295 30.11 8.60 -4.59
N GLY A 296 31.26 8.04 -4.98
CA GLY A 296 32.09 8.54 -6.08
C GLY A 296 32.96 9.71 -5.66
N ILE A 297 32.37 10.89 -5.49
CA ILE A 297 33.08 12.11 -5.07
C ILE A 297 32.35 12.78 -3.89
N PRO A 298 33.04 13.58 -3.06
CA PRO A 298 32.39 14.31 -1.97
C PRO A 298 31.44 15.41 -2.50
N PHE A 299 30.43 15.74 -1.71
CA PHE A 299 29.55 16.89 -1.91
C PHE A 299 29.65 17.86 -0.74
N GLU A 300 29.24 19.11 -0.97
CA GLU A 300 28.90 20.06 0.10
C GLU A 300 27.40 19.98 0.40
N GLU A 301 26.99 20.35 1.60
CA GLU A 301 25.56 20.45 1.96
C GLU A 301 25.08 21.89 1.84
N GLU A 302 23.92 22.09 1.21
CA GLU A 302 23.19 23.36 1.11
C GLU A 302 21.76 23.18 1.65
N ILE A 303 21.17 24.24 2.21
CA ILE A 303 19.76 24.28 2.59
C ILE A 303 19.01 25.15 1.59
N VAL A 304 18.03 24.56 0.90
CA VAL A 304 17.16 25.24 -0.07
C VAL A 304 15.71 25.09 0.43
N ASP A 305 15.06 26.20 0.76
CA ASP A 305 13.69 26.24 1.28
C ASP A 305 13.42 25.26 2.44
N GLY A 306 14.41 25.14 3.33
CA GLY A 306 14.36 24.25 4.50
C GLY A 306 14.67 22.77 4.20
N GLN A 307 14.95 22.41 2.95
CA GLN A 307 15.38 21.07 2.56
C GLN A 307 16.90 21.00 2.40
N ARG A 308 17.51 19.88 2.81
CA ARG A 308 18.95 19.63 2.66
C ARG A 308 19.25 19.06 1.28
N VAL A 309 20.36 19.50 0.69
CA VAL A 309 20.75 19.19 -0.70
C VAL A 309 22.25 18.92 -0.78
N ALA A 310 22.67 17.86 -1.49
CA ALA A 310 24.07 17.63 -1.85
C ALA A 310 24.43 18.49 -3.06
N VAL A 311 25.53 19.24 -2.96
CA VAL A 311 26.09 20.07 -4.03
C VAL A 311 27.41 19.47 -4.49
N PHE A 312 27.42 18.95 -5.71
CA PHE A 312 28.60 18.44 -6.40
C PHE A 312 29.19 19.54 -7.29
N LYS A 313 30.33 20.09 -6.88
CA LYS A 313 31.07 21.11 -7.64
C LYS A 313 31.95 20.44 -8.70
N LEU A 314 31.36 20.13 -9.85
CA LEU A 314 32.03 19.44 -10.94
C LEU A 314 33.02 20.36 -11.70
N GLY A 315 32.81 21.68 -11.66
CA GLY A 315 33.72 22.63 -12.29
C GLY A 315 33.69 22.50 -13.82
N ASN A 316 34.87 22.44 -14.45
CA ASN A 316 34.94 22.35 -15.92
C ASN A 316 34.94 20.89 -16.36
N LEU A 317 33.86 20.48 -17.02
CA LEU A 317 33.72 19.17 -17.64
C LEU A 317 34.29 19.21 -19.07
N LYS A 318 35.21 18.30 -19.37
CA LYS A 318 35.67 18.07 -20.75
C LYS A 318 34.77 17.05 -21.45
N PRO A 319 34.72 17.06 -22.80
CA PRO A 319 34.09 15.97 -23.54
C PRO A 319 34.72 14.64 -23.16
N GLU A 320 33.90 13.59 -23.04
CA GLU A 320 34.32 12.23 -22.67
C GLU A 320 34.85 12.08 -21.23
N GLU A 321 34.73 13.10 -20.38
CA GLU A 321 35.15 13.00 -18.99
C GLU A 321 34.19 12.12 -18.18
N ALA A 322 34.65 10.94 -17.77
CA ALA A 322 33.88 10.03 -16.93
C ALA A 322 33.90 10.48 -15.47
N ARG A 323 32.71 10.66 -14.88
CA ARG A 323 32.54 10.87 -13.44
C ARG A 323 31.32 10.11 -12.94
N MET A 324 31.42 9.64 -11.71
CA MET A 324 30.31 9.11 -10.95
C MET A 324 30.19 9.87 -9.65
N PHE A 325 28.99 10.30 -9.29
CA PHE A 325 28.75 11.08 -8.09
C PHE A 325 27.31 10.92 -7.59
N GLY A 326 27.14 10.90 -6.28
CA GLY A 326 25.82 10.70 -5.69
C GLY A 326 25.90 10.50 -4.20
N TRP A 327 24.85 9.93 -3.62
CA TRP A 327 24.78 9.66 -2.19
C TRP A 327 24.14 8.32 -1.87
N LYS A 328 24.49 7.80 -0.71
CA LYS A 328 23.85 6.66 -0.06
C LYS A 328 23.14 7.16 1.19
N ALA A 329 21.84 6.93 1.30
CA ALA A 329 21.03 7.27 2.46
C ALA A 329 20.60 6.00 3.21
N THR A 330 20.62 6.05 4.54
CA THR A 330 19.95 5.08 5.39
C THR A 330 18.69 5.71 5.94
N LEU A 331 17.55 5.09 5.66
CA LEU A 331 16.21 5.60 5.95
C LEU A 331 15.46 4.65 6.87
N GLU A 332 14.70 5.18 7.81
CA GLU A 332 13.57 4.47 8.41
C GLU A 332 12.32 4.86 7.64
N MET A 333 11.53 3.89 7.18
CA MET A 333 10.31 4.14 6.42
C MET A 333 9.17 3.24 6.91
N ARG A 334 8.03 3.84 7.26
CA ARG A 334 6.81 3.15 7.70
C ARG A 334 5.66 3.38 6.75
N SER A 335 4.72 2.45 6.73
CA SER A 335 3.41 2.69 6.14
C SER A 335 2.62 3.64 7.04
N ILE A 336 1.91 4.61 6.44
CA ILE A 336 1.08 5.59 7.15
C ILE A 336 -0.31 5.67 6.54
N LYS A 337 -1.33 5.84 7.38
CA LYS A 337 -2.71 6.15 6.98
C LYS A 337 -3.28 7.24 7.89
N TYR A 338 -3.64 8.38 7.33
CA TYR A 338 -4.26 9.48 8.09
C TYR A 338 -5.75 9.28 8.27
N GLU A 339 -6.25 9.69 9.42
CA GLU A 339 -7.65 9.67 9.81
C GLU A 339 -8.18 11.11 9.82
N LEU A 340 -9.04 11.43 8.85
CA LEU A 340 -9.71 12.72 8.77
C LEU A 340 -11.10 12.53 8.16
N ASN A 341 -12.12 12.91 8.91
CA ASN A 341 -13.49 12.85 8.43
C ASN A 341 -13.85 14.13 7.68
N GLU A 342 -14.77 14.01 6.73
CA GLU A 342 -15.26 15.15 5.94
C GLU A 342 -15.85 16.26 6.83
N ASN A 343 -16.54 15.89 7.90
CA ASN A 343 -17.11 16.83 8.87
C ASN A 343 -16.05 17.67 9.60
N GLU A 344 -14.81 17.16 9.72
CA GLU A 344 -13.70 17.89 10.37
C GLU A 344 -13.13 18.99 9.47
N VAL A 345 -13.45 18.97 8.18
CA VAL A 345 -12.98 19.93 7.16
C VAL A 345 -14.13 20.53 6.35
N GLU A 346 -15.34 20.51 6.91
CA GLU A 346 -16.53 21.11 6.29
C GLU A 346 -16.30 22.60 5.99
N PHE A 347 -15.58 23.28 6.90
CA PHE A 347 -15.17 24.66 6.73
C PHE A 347 -13.69 24.79 7.06
N VAL A 348 -12.88 25.10 6.04
CA VAL A 348 -11.45 25.41 6.19
C VAL A 348 -11.22 26.88 5.80
N PRO A 349 -10.25 27.57 6.44
CA PRO A 349 -9.91 28.94 6.06
C PRO A 349 -9.35 28.99 4.64
N GLU A 350 -9.40 30.15 4.00
CA GLU A 350 -8.73 30.38 2.72
C GLU A 350 -7.22 30.17 2.85
N LEU A 351 -6.58 29.73 1.76
CA LEU A 351 -5.12 29.65 1.68
C LEU A 351 -4.50 31.04 1.87
N SER A 352 -3.35 31.11 2.55
CA SER A 352 -2.63 32.38 2.68
C SER A 352 -2.17 32.89 1.30
N PRO A 353 -2.01 34.22 1.12
CA PRO A 353 -1.53 34.78 -0.15
C PRO A 353 -0.20 34.17 -0.62
N GLU A 354 0.69 33.82 0.31
CA GLU A 354 1.96 33.16 0.02
C GLU A 354 1.74 31.74 -0.55
N MET A 355 0.86 30.96 0.07
CA MET A 355 0.51 29.61 -0.40
C MET A 355 -0.19 29.65 -1.75
N GLN A 356 -1.08 30.62 -1.99
CA GLN A 356 -1.74 30.79 -3.28
C GLN A 356 -0.74 31.09 -4.38
N LYS A 357 0.19 32.03 -4.14
CA LYS A 357 1.23 32.41 -5.10
C LYS A 357 2.19 31.25 -5.42
N LEU A 358 2.42 30.36 -4.46
CA LEU A 358 3.34 29.24 -4.62
C LEU A 358 2.69 28.01 -5.26
N TYR A 359 1.43 27.71 -4.93
CA TYR A 359 0.82 26.41 -5.26
C TYR A 359 -0.45 26.50 -6.12
N LEU A 360 -0.98 27.68 -6.42
CA LEU A 360 -2.14 27.84 -7.32
C LEU A 360 -1.74 28.46 -8.67
N VAL A 361 -0.50 28.25 -9.09
CA VAL A 361 0.07 28.76 -10.34
C VAL A 361 0.36 27.62 -11.31
N ASP A 362 0.53 27.95 -12.59
CA ASP A 362 1.06 27.03 -13.59
C ASP A 362 2.59 27.17 -13.66
N ASP A 363 3.31 26.25 -13.00
CA ASP A 363 4.77 26.23 -12.90
C ASP A 363 5.40 24.95 -13.46
N ASP A 364 4.59 24.07 -14.07
CA ASP A 364 5.00 22.74 -14.56
C ASP A 364 4.35 22.38 -15.91
N GLY A 365 3.92 23.40 -16.68
CA GLY A 365 3.26 23.18 -17.97
C GLY A 365 1.93 22.46 -17.84
N LEU A 366 1.13 22.85 -16.85
CA LEU A 366 -0.12 22.21 -16.45
C LEU A 366 -1.33 22.61 -17.31
N SER A 367 -1.14 23.57 -18.22
CA SER A 367 -2.16 24.05 -19.16
C SER A 367 -3.42 24.55 -18.46
N MET A 368 -3.26 25.23 -17.32
CA MET A 368 -4.39 25.69 -16.50
C MET A 368 -5.25 26.77 -17.17
N ASP A 369 -4.68 27.51 -18.13
CA ASP A 369 -5.41 28.49 -18.95
C ASP A 369 -6.18 27.86 -20.13
N ASN A 370 -5.98 26.56 -20.39
CA ASN A 370 -6.65 25.87 -21.49
C ASN A 370 -8.15 25.66 -21.17
N PRO A 371 -9.09 26.07 -22.06
CA PRO A 371 -10.52 25.91 -21.82
C PRO A 371 -10.97 24.47 -21.55
N ILE A 372 -10.29 23.47 -22.12
CA ILE A 372 -10.60 22.05 -21.90
C ILE A 372 -10.31 21.67 -20.45
N ILE A 373 -9.14 22.08 -19.92
CA ILE A 373 -8.72 21.80 -18.55
C ILE A 373 -9.60 22.56 -17.54
N GLN A 374 -9.94 23.82 -17.84
CA GLN A 374 -10.88 24.58 -17.00
C GLN A 374 -12.28 23.96 -16.98
N ALA A 375 -12.76 23.42 -18.10
CA ALA A 375 -14.03 22.72 -18.15
C ALA A 375 -13.98 21.41 -17.35
N ALA A 376 -12.92 20.61 -17.51
CA ALA A 376 -12.69 19.40 -16.75
C ALA A 376 -12.62 19.66 -15.24
N ALA A 377 -11.96 20.73 -14.81
CA ALA A 377 -11.85 21.09 -13.39
C ALA A 377 -13.21 21.42 -12.77
N ARG A 378 -14.09 22.08 -13.53
CA ARG A 378 -15.48 22.37 -13.11
C ARG A 378 -16.35 21.12 -13.14
N GLU A 379 -16.23 20.29 -14.17
CA GLU A 379 -16.99 19.03 -14.30
C GLU A 379 -16.65 18.05 -13.17
N ALA A 380 -15.37 17.91 -12.85
CA ALA A 380 -14.90 17.00 -11.83
C ALA A 380 -15.52 17.28 -10.46
N VAL A 381 -15.60 18.55 -10.05
CA VAL A 381 -16.04 18.94 -8.70
C VAL A 381 -17.52 19.31 -8.62
N GLY A 382 -18.10 19.84 -9.70
CA GLY A 382 -19.47 20.38 -9.67
C GLY A 382 -19.62 21.49 -8.62
N ASP A 383 -20.65 21.38 -7.79
CA ASP A 383 -20.97 22.34 -6.72
C ASP A 383 -20.40 21.95 -5.34
N GLU A 384 -19.54 20.92 -5.26
CA GLU A 384 -18.95 20.48 -4.00
C GLU A 384 -18.03 21.57 -3.41
N THR A 385 -18.06 21.72 -2.09
CA THR A 385 -17.28 22.73 -1.36
C THR A 385 -16.31 22.12 -0.36
N ASN A 386 -16.61 20.93 0.17
CA ASN A 386 -15.77 20.21 1.10
C ASN A 386 -14.48 19.73 0.43
N ILE A 387 -13.33 20.20 0.93
CA ILE A 387 -12.02 20.01 0.29
C ILE A 387 -11.64 18.54 0.11
N LEU A 388 -12.02 17.65 1.05
CA LEU A 388 -11.74 16.21 0.92
C LEU A 388 -12.60 15.57 -0.16
N ARG A 389 -13.89 15.93 -0.23
CA ARG A 389 -14.78 15.45 -1.29
C ARG A 389 -14.32 15.95 -2.65
N LYS A 390 -13.92 17.21 -2.76
CA LYS A 390 -13.30 17.75 -4.00
C LYS A 390 -12.12 16.90 -4.45
N MET A 391 -11.18 16.59 -3.54
CA MET A 391 -10.02 15.77 -3.90
C MET A 391 -10.39 14.37 -4.38
N ARG A 392 -11.36 13.70 -3.72
CA ARG A 392 -11.87 12.39 -4.16
C ARG A 392 -12.54 12.49 -5.54
N LEU A 393 -13.39 13.49 -5.75
CA LEU A 393 -14.07 13.72 -7.02
C LEU A 393 -13.10 14.00 -8.17
N ILE A 394 -12.08 14.83 -7.93
CA ILE A 394 -11.01 15.11 -8.91
C ILE A 394 -10.24 13.84 -9.24
N ARG A 395 -9.81 13.08 -8.22
CA ARG A 395 -9.11 11.80 -8.39
C ARG A 395 -9.93 10.85 -9.25
N ASP A 396 -11.17 10.60 -8.85
CA ASP A 396 -12.00 9.64 -9.53
C ASP A 396 -12.38 10.10 -10.94
N TYR A 397 -12.54 11.41 -11.17
CA TYR A 397 -12.71 11.97 -12.52
C TYR A 397 -11.51 11.66 -13.40
N VAL A 398 -10.28 11.80 -12.89
CA VAL A 398 -9.08 11.43 -13.65
C VAL A 398 -9.08 9.94 -13.97
N TYR A 399 -9.46 9.08 -13.02
CA TYR A 399 -9.53 7.62 -13.24
C TYR A 399 -10.64 7.24 -14.24
N ASP A 400 -11.76 7.94 -14.24
CA ASP A 400 -12.84 7.72 -15.21
C ASP A 400 -12.42 8.11 -16.64
N LYS A 401 -11.49 9.06 -16.80
CA LYS A 401 -11.08 9.60 -18.11
C LYS A 401 -9.81 8.97 -18.66
N LEU A 402 -8.98 8.36 -17.82
CA LEU A 402 -7.68 7.81 -18.20
C LEU A 402 -7.65 6.29 -18.07
N SER A 403 -6.71 5.69 -18.79
CA SER A 403 -6.26 4.32 -18.52
C SER A 403 -4.74 4.28 -18.53
N TYR A 404 -4.15 3.52 -17.61
CA TYR A 404 -2.70 3.52 -17.44
C TYR A 404 -1.98 2.98 -18.68
N ARG A 405 -0.99 3.71 -19.16
CA ARG A 405 -0.12 3.31 -20.26
C ARG A 405 1.25 3.96 -20.09
N VAL A 406 2.31 3.15 -20.17
CA VAL A 406 3.68 3.67 -20.18
C VAL A 406 3.93 4.43 -21.49
N THR A 407 4.42 5.66 -21.37
CA THR A 407 4.78 6.54 -22.47
C THR A 407 6.24 6.98 -22.35
N PRO A 408 6.94 7.23 -23.47
CA PRO A 408 8.34 7.65 -23.44
C PRO A 408 8.52 9.14 -23.10
N TYR A 409 7.46 9.95 -23.19
CA TYR A 409 7.46 11.38 -22.85
C TYR A 409 6.20 11.73 -22.07
N ILE A 410 6.30 12.75 -21.22
CA ILE A 410 5.19 13.33 -20.47
C ILE A 410 4.57 14.43 -21.34
N ALA A 411 3.32 14.23 -21.78
CA ALA A 411 2.58 15.24 -22.53
C ALA A 411 1.85 16.23 -21.60
N ALA A 412 1.46 17.39 -22.13
CA ALA A 412 0.71 18.39 -21.37
C ALA A 412 -0.71 17.88 -21.02
N PRO A 413 -1.32 18.31 -19.89
CA PRO A 413 -2.58 17.73 -19.40
C PRO A 413 -3.74 17.73 -20.39
N GLU A 414 -3.86 18.71 -21.27
CA GLU A 414 -4.91 18.78 -22.30
C GLU A 414 -4.77 17.68 -23.34
N GLU A 415 -3.55 17.35 -23.74
CA GLU A 415 -3.28 16.28 -24.70
C GLU A 415 -3.58 14.93 -24.05
N VAL A 416 -3.15 14.75 -22.79
CA VAL A 416 -3.39 13.53 -21.99
C VAL A 416 -4.89 13.30 -21.83
N LEU A 417 -5.65 14.33 -21.46
CA LEU A 417 -7.09 14.24 -21.27
C LEU A 417 -7.83 13.89 -22.58
N VAL A 418 -7.43 14.46 -23.71
CA VAL A 418 -7.99 14.10 -25.03
C VAL A 418 -7.60 12.67 -25.44
N ARG A 419 -6.37 12.25 -25.11
CA ARG A 419 -5.84 10.93 -25.45
C ARG A 419 -6.46 9.81 -24.61
N GLY A 420 -6.92 10.10 -23.40
CA GLY A 420 -7.57 9.14 -22.49
C GLY A 420 -6.66 8.03 -21.96
N THR A 421 -5.34 8.18 -22.10
CA THR A 421 -4.34 7.23 -21.55
C THR A 421 -3.16 8.02 -21.02
N GLY A 422 -2.45 7.51 -20.00
CA GLY A 422 -1.28 8.20 -19.46
C GLY A 422 -0.41 7.36 -18.54
N SER A 423 0.85 7.78 -18.38
CA SER A 423 1.80 7.27 -17.39
C SER A 423 1.60 7.93 -16.02
N CYS A 424 2.32 7.49 -14.98
CA CYS A 424 2.18 8.04 -13.63
C CYS A 424 2.44 9.57 -13.58
N GLY A 425 3.42 10.07 -14.35
CA GLY A 425 3.69 11.51 -14.46
C GLY A 425 2.57 12.29 -15.14
N GLU A 426 1.89 11.70 -16.12
CA GLU A 426 0.77 12.32 -16.82
C GLU A 426 -0.52 12.31 -15.96
N TYR A 427 -0.73 11.27 -15.15
CA TYR A 427 -1.77 11.26 -14.11
C TYR A 427 -1.52 12.40 -13.11
N VAL A 428 -0.28 12.54 -12.60
CA VAL A 428 0.10 13.63 -11.70
C VAL A 428 -0.16 14.99 -12.34
N GLY A 429 0.28 15.23 -13.58
CA GLY A 429 0.08 16.51 -14.27
C GLY A 429 -1.40 16.91 -14.33
N LEU A 430 -2.28 15.99 -14.73
CA LEU A 430 -3.72 16.26 -14.77
C LEU A 430 -4.31 16.46 -13.36
N LEU A 431 -3.94 15.62 -12.39
CA LEU A 431 -4.38 15.79 -11.00
C LEU A 431 -3.98 17.16 -10.43
N LEU A 432 -2.75 17.60 -10.65
CA LEU A 432 -2.27 18.92 -10.21
C LEU A 432 -3.09 20.04 -10.84
N ALA A 433 -3.26 20.01 -12.18
CA ALA A 433 -3.99 21.05 -12.90
C ALA A 433 -5.43 21.21 -12.37
N LEU A 434 -6.17 20.10 -12.27
CA LEU A 434 -7.56 20.12 -11.80
C LEU A 434 -7.67 20.52 -10.32
N THR A 435 -6.71 20.10 -9.49
CA THR A 435 -6.66 20.43 -8.06
C THR A 435 -6.40 21.91 -7.83
N ARG A 436 -5.41 22.50 -8.52
CA ARG A 436 -5.07 23.93 -8.41
C ARG A 436 -6.19 24.83 -8.92
N LEU A 437 -6.82 24.47 -10.03
CA LEU A 437 -7.99 25.18 -10.56
C LEU A 437 -9.20 25.16 -9.62
N ASN A 438 -9.26 24.20 -8.69
CA ASN A 438 -10.26 24.12 -7.64
C ASN A 438 -9.85 24.77 -6.32
N GLY A 439 -8.76 25.55 -6.32
CA GLY A 439 -8.29 26.33 -5.18
C GLY A 439 -7.58 25.51 -4.11
N ILE A 440 -7.14 24.30 -4.43
CA ILE A 440 -6.46 23.40 -3.50
C ILE A 440 -4.97 23.42 -3.83
N ALA A 441 -4.14 23.78 -2.84
CA ALA A 441 -2.70 23.75 -2.99
C ALA A 441 -2.22 22.29 -3.08
N CYS A 442 -1.42 21.98 -4.09
CA CYS A 442 -0.87 20.64 -4.30
C CYS A 442 0.53 20.69 -4.93
N ARG A 443 1.30 19.61 -4.74
CA ARG A 443 2.66 19.46 -5.25
C ARG A 443 2.97 18.00 -5.59
N THR A 444 3.87 17.82 -6.55
CA THR A 444 4.48 16.51 -6.84
C THR A 444 5.40 16.10 -5.70
N VAL A 445 5.34 14.83 -5.31
CA VAL A 445 6.27 14.21 -4.37
C VAL A 445 6.76 12.87 -4.92
N GLY A 446 7.97 12.52 -4.52
CA GLY A 446 8.54 11.21 -4.79
C GLY A 446 9.28 11.12 -6.10
N ARG A 447 9.98 9.98 -6.27
CA ARG A 447 10.66 9.54 -7.51
C ARG A 447 10.94 8.04 -7.49
N TYR A 448 11.16 7.48 -6.31
CA TYR A 448 11.66 6.11 -6.15
C TYR A 448 10.77 5.30 -5.22
N LYS A 449 10.53 4.05 -5.61
CA LYS A 449 9.95 3.01 -4.76
C LYS A 449 11.01 1.96 -4.49
N CYS A 450 11.17 1.57 -3.23
CA CYS A 450 11.88 0.35 -2.90
C CYS A 450 11.11 -0.84 -3.50
N PRO A 451 11.77 -1.74 -4.23
CA PRO A 451 11.16 -3.01 -4.61
C PRO A 451 10.57 -3.72 -3.39
N HIS A 452 9.31 -4.13 -3.49
CA HIS A 452 8.54 -4.76 -2.42
C HIS A 452 7.83 -6.05 -2.85
N ASP A 453 7.87 -6.37 -4.15
CA ASP A 453 7.20 -7.53 -4.75
C ASP A 453 8.02 -8.81 -4.61
N GLU A 454 9.34 -8.73 -4.41
CA GLU A 454 10.20 -9.92 -4.23
C GLU A 454 10.04 -10.48 -2.80
N GLU A 455 10.43 -11.75 -2.60
CA GLU A 455 10.58 -12.31 -1.24
C GLU A 455 11.33 -11.31 -0.36
N PHE A 456 11.01 -11.24 0.93
CA PHE A 456 11.57 -10.25 1.84
C PHE A 456 13.07 -10.48 2.06
N MET A 457 13.88 -10.10 1.07
CA MET A 457 15.30 -10.41 1.01
C MET A 457 16.07 -9.32 1.73
N MET A 458 16.17 -9.50 3.04
CA MET A 458 17.02 -8.67 3.89
C MET A 458 18.47 -8.76 3.41
N ASN A 459 19.13 -7.62 3.37
CA ASN A 459 20.55 -7.46 3.03
C ASN A 459 20.93 -7.84 1.59
N VAL A 460 19.97 -7.91 0.67
CA VAL A 460 20.22 -8.18 -0.76
C VAL A 460 20.09 -6.90 -1.61
N PRO A 461 20.99 -6.66 -2.59
CA PRO A 461 20.77 -5.68 -3.66
C PRO A 461 19.38 -5.78 -4.30
N LEU A 462 18.62 -4.69 -4.28
CA LEU A 462 17.35 -4.58 -5.01
C LEU A 462 17.48 -3.51 -6.09
N HIS A 463 17.13 -3.87 -7.32
CA HIS A 463 17.17 -2.97 -8.47
C HIS A 463 15.83 -2.27 -8.64
N GLN A 464 15.86 -0.95 -8.84
CA GLN A 464 14.64 -0.20 -9.08
C GLN A 464 13.94 -0.69 -10.37
N TYR A 465 12.62 -0.89 -10.30
CA TYR A 465 11.82 -1.25 -11.48
C TYR A 465 11.53 -0.04 -12.39
N TYR A 466 11.06 1.07 -11.81
CA TYR A 466 10.71 2.29 -12.52
C TYR A 466 10.63 3.48 -11.56
N ASN A 467 10.74 4.70 -12.09
CA ASN A 467 10.48 5.93 -11.35
C ASN A 467 8.99 6.06 -11.08
N HIS A 468 8.62 6.55 -9.90
CA HIS A 468 7.21 6.75 -9.55
C HIS A 468 7.00 8.08 -8.86
N VAL A 469 5.91 8.75 -9.21
CA VAL A 469 5.53 10.06 -8.69
C VAL A 469 4.07 10.04 -8.24
N TRP A 470 3.80 10.80 -7.19
CA TRP A 470 2.47 11.00 -6.63
C TRP A 470 2.30 12.46 -6.22
N ILE A 471 1.16 12.81 -5.62
CA ILE A 471 0.92 14.18 -5.16
C ILE A 471 0.77 14.24 -3.64
N GLU A 472 1.01 15.43 -3.11
CA GLU A 472 0.39 15.85 -1.86
C GLU A 472 -0.56 17.01 -2.14
N PHE A 473 -1.63 17.06 -1.36
CA PHE A 473 -2.55 18.19 -1.31
C PHE A 473 -2.59 18.76 0.10
N TYR A 474 -2.82 20.07 0.20
CA TYR A 474 -2.77 20.80 1.46
C TYR A 474 -4.18 21.19 1.89
N ILE A 475 -4.53 20.85 3.13
CA ILE A 475 -5.75 21.31 3.78
C ILE A 475 -5.39 22.41 4.78
N PRO A 476 -5.93 23.64 4.62
CA PRO A 476 -5.71 24.72 5.58
C PRO A 476 -6.09 24.33 7.01
N SER A 477 -5.22 24.66 7.96
CA SER A 477 -5.32 24.31 9.38
C SER A 477 -5.15 22.83 9.75
N VAL A 478 -4.87 21.96 8.77
CA VAL A 478 -4.62 20.53 8.94
C VAL A 478 -3.19 20.19 8.50
N GLY A 479 -2.82 20.44 7.24
CA GLY A 479 -1.47 20.14 6.72
C GLY A 479 -1.47 19.47 5.34
N TRP A 480 -0.31 18.95 4.96
CA TRP A 480 -0.10 18.19 3.72
C TRP A 480 -0.51 16.73 3.91
N LEU A 481 -1.23 16.20 2.93
CA LEU A 481 -1.69 14.80 2.92
C LEU A 481 -1.30 14.14 1.59
N PRO A 482 -0.77 12.90 1.62
CA PRO A 482 -0.37 12.20 0.41
C PRO A 482 -1.57 11.63 -0.35
N MET A 483 -1.46 11.56 -1.66
CA MET A 483 -2.38 10.81 -2.51
C MET A 483 -1.61 10.22 -3.70
N GLU A 484 -1.72 8.91 -3.87
CA GLU A 484 -1.15 8.22 -5.02
C GLU A 484 -1.83 8.61 -6.34
N SER A 485 -1.05 8.54 -7.42
CA SER A 485 -1.43 9.09 -8.71
C SER A 485 -2.38 8.18 -9.47
N ASN A 486 -2.04 6.91 -9.65
CA ASN A 486 -2.76 5.96 -10.49
C ASN A 486 -3.02 4.54 -9.92
N PRO A 487 -2.32 4.02 -8.89
CA PRO A 487 -2.50 2.62 -8.50
C PRO A 487 -3.85 2.23 -7.88
N ASP A 488 -4.68 3.20 -7.52
CA ASP A 488 -6.06 2.98 -7.09
C ASP A 488 -7.05 3.08 -8.27
N ASP A 489 -6.56 3.31 -9.50
CA ASP A 489 -7.33 3.17 -10.72
C ASP A 489 -7.42 1.68 -11.11
N THR A 490 -8.40 1.00 -10.54
CA THR A 490 -8.74 -0.40 -10.84
C THR A 490 -9.59 -0.56 -12.10
N GLY A 491 -9.83 0.53 -12.86
CA GLY A 491 -10.61 0.55 -14.09
C GLY A 491 -12.14 0.60 -13.91
N TYR A 492 -12.66 0.43 -12.69
CA TYR A 492 -14.09 0.58 -12.40
C TYR A 492 -14.32 1.06 -10.97
N ARG A 493 -15.43 1.78 -10.78
CA ARG A 493 -15.89 2.26 -9.47
C ARG A 493 -16.56 1.15 -8.63
N PRO A 494 -16.58 1.28 -7.29
CA PRO A 494 -15.85 2.29 -6.52
C PRO A 494 -14.34 2.02 -6.56
N TYR A 495 -13.56 3.10 -6.71
CA TYR A 495 -12.10 3.00 -6.69
C TYR A 495 -11.60 2.82 -5.25
N PRO A 496 -10.60 1.97 -5.01
CA PRO A 496 -9.93 1.86 -3.73
C PRO A 496 -9.47 3.22 -3.19
N THR A 497 -9.33 3.28 -1.88
CA THR A 497 -8.93 4.47 -1.13
C THR A 497 -7.68 4.25 -0.30
N ARG A 498 -7.01 3.10 -0.44
CA ARG A 498 -5.81 2.69 0.28
C ARG A 498 -4.75 3.77 0.29
N TRP A 499 -4.45 4.39 -0.85
CA TRP A 499 -3.40 5.41 -0.93
C TRP A 499 -3.96 6.82 -1.12
N PHE A 500 -5.24 7.02 -0.82
CA PHE A 500 -5.81 8.34 -0.52
C PHE A 500 -5.55 8.68 0.94
N MET A 501 -4.77 9.72 1.22
CA MET A 501 -4.30 10.05 2.58
C MET A 501 -3.52 8.91 3.24
N GLY A 502 -2.83 8.09 2.46
CA GLY A 502 -2.00 7.00 2.93
C GLY A 502 -0.82 6.79 1.99
N LEU A 503 0.28 6.28 2.53
CA LEU A 503 1.45 5.94 1.74
C LEU A 503 2.11 4.69 2.35
N PRO A 504 2.39 3.65 1.55
CA PRO A 504 3.04 2.47 2.07
C PRO A 504 4.53 2.71 2.33
N TRP A 505 5.14 1.82 3.11
CA TRP A 505 6.52 1.98 3.60
C TRP A 505 7.56 2.13 2.48
N TYR A 506 7.32 1.54 1.31
CA TYR A 506 8.29 1.42 0.22
C TYR A 506 8.39 2.67 -0.67
N HIS A 507 7.59 3.71 -0.44
CA HIS A 507 7.77 5.00 -1.13
C HIS A 507 8.90 5.78 -0.48
N VAL A 508 9.77 6.42 -1.27
CA VAL A 508 10.79 7.34 -0.73
C VAL A 508 10.39 8.78 -1.01
N GLU A 509 10.21 9.56 0.05
CA GLU A 509 9.90 10.98 -0.05
C GLU A 509 11.19 11.80 -0.14
N ILE A 510 11.39 12.54 -1.23
CA ILE A 510 12.65 13.26 -1.48
C ILE A 510 12.34 14.67 -1.98
N GLY A 511 13.02 15.67 -1.44
CA GLY A 511 12.97 17.05 -1.94
C GLY A 511 11.58 17.70 -1.87
N LYS A 512 10.79 17.45 -0.83
CA LYS A 512 9.41 17.97 -0.74
C LYS A 512 9.38 19.49 -0.80
N GLY A 513 8.81 20.04 -1.87
CA GLY A 513 8.70 21.50 -2.09
C GLY A 513 9.89 22.14 -2.81
N ILE A 514 10.88 21.35 -3.25
CA ILE A 514 11.98 21.79 -4.10
C ILE A 514 12.14 20.82 -5.29
N PHE A 515 12.96 21.19 -6.27
CA PHE A 515 13.36 20.23 -7.31
C PHE A 515 14.29 19.17 -6.71
N PHE A 516 14.06 17.91 -7.12
CA PHE A 516 14.94 16.80 -6.73
C PHE A 516 16.37 17.03 -7.21
N GLU A 517 16.53 17.46 -8.46
CA GLU A 517 17.82 17.79 -9.03
C GLU A 517 17.79 19.12 -9.75
N THR A 518 18.89 19.86 -9.62
CA THR A 518 19.11 21.07 -10.40
C THR A 518 20.58 21.16 -10.81
N ILE A 519 20.81 21.70 -11.99
CA ILE A 519 22.16 21.96 -12.49
C ILE A 519 22.34 23.43 -12.83
N GLN A 520 23.57 23.92 -12.67
CA GLN A 520 24.00 25.25 -13.07
C GLN A 520 25.35 25.16 -13.78
N PRO A 521 25.58 25.87 -14.90
CA PRO A 521 24.63 26.77 -15.57
C PRO A 521 23.53 26.03 -16.34
N GLN A 522 22.39 26.69 -16.55
CA GLN A 522 21.35 26.30 -17.51
C GLN A 522 21.79 26.71 -18.93
N PRO A 523 21.33 26.06 -20.02
CA PRO A 523 20.11 25.25 -20.14
C PRO A 523 20.35 23.74 -20.35
N TYR A 524 21.45 23.16 -19.87
CA TYR A 524 21.69 21.73 -20.09
C TYR A 524 20.60 20.88 -19.40
N SER A 525 20.18 19.80 -20.05
CA SER A 525 19.24 18.83 -19.45
C SER A 525 20.01 17.76 -18.68
N ILE A 526 19.55 17.43 -17.48
CA ILE A 526 20.15 16.36 -16.65
C ILE A 526 20.16 15.02 -17.42
N GLY A 527 19.03 14.66 -18.03
CA GLY A 527 18.89 13.38 -18.75
C GLY A 527 19.70 13.28 -20.06
N GLU A 528 20.26 14.38 -20.55
CA GLU A 528 21.20 14.36 -21.69
C GLU A 528 22.65 14.18 -21.23
N LEU A 529 22.95 14.48 -19.96
CA LEU A 529 24.31 14.48 -19.43
C LEU A 529 24.68 13.20 -18.69
N SER A 530 23.70 12.50 -18.11
CA SER A 530 23.96 11.36 -17.24
C SER A 530 22.92 10.26 -17.29
N LEU A 531 23.34 9.09 -16.83
CA LEU A 531 22.50 7.97 -16.48
C LEU A 531 22.50 7.83 -14.96
N ASN A 532 21.33 7.63 -14.38
CA ASN A 532 21.22 7.40 -12.95
C ASN A 532 21.17 5.90 -12.61
N HIS A 533 21.86 5.55 -11.53
CA HIS A 533 21.89 4.21 -10.95
C HIS A 533 21.27 4.28 -9.57
N VAL A 534 20.07 3.69 -9.44
CA VAL A 534 19.36 3.63 -8.17
C VAL A 534 19.25 2.21 -7.68
N ARG A 535 19.58 2.02 -6.41
CA ARG A 535 19.59 0.70 -5.78
C ARG A 535 19.11 0.79 -4.35
N PHE A 536 18.41 -0.25 -3.93
CA PHE A 536 17.91 -0.42 -2.57
C PHE A 536 18.55 -1.61 -1.89
N LYS A 537 18.47 -1.62 -0.56
CA LYS A 537 18.72 -2.80 0.28
C LYS A 537 17.91 -2.64 1.57
N ILE A 538 17.02 -3.58 1.84
CA ILE A 538 16.27 -3.62 3.10
C ILE A 538 17.20 -4.20 4.17
N LEU A 539 17.41 -3.49 5.28
CA LEU A 539 18.37 -3.86 6.31
C LEU A 539 17.73 -4.64 7.46
N GLU A 540 16.59 -4.15 7.95
CA GLU A 540 15.81 -4.73 9.04
C GLU A 540 14.38 -4.19 9.04
N GLU A 541 13.47 -4.94 9.66
CA GLU A 541 12.13 -4.47 10.03
C GLU A 541 12.19 -3.67 11.35
N ILE A 542 11.39 -2.60 11.47
CA ILE A 542 11.40 -1.67 12.62
C ILE A 542 10.04 -1.44 13.25
#